data_AF-A0A2C9LDK6-F1
#
_entry.id   AF-A0A2C9LDK6-F1
#
_cell.length_a   1.000
_cell.length_b   1.000
_cell.length_c   1.000
_cell.angle_alpha   90.00
_cell.angle_beta   90.00
_cell.angle_gamma   90.00
#
_symmetry.space_group_name_H-M   'P 1'
#
loop_
_entity.id
_entity.type
_entity.pdbx_description
1 polymer ?
#
loop_
_entity_poly.entity_id
_entity_poly.type
_entity_poly.pdbx_seq_one_letter_code
_entity_poly.pdbx_strand_id
1 'polypeptide(L)'
;MSLPVIYTPITKLQLNWENTQGGPCGNQYMDFMRCASRTGMEKAKYECKNELADFHECLRKGKQLERVKIMNAERKRQKRPPIEPLAKDIPERGY
;
A
#
# COMPACT_ATOMS: atom_id res chain seq x y z
N MET A 1 0.44 17.95 7.53
CA MET A 1 1.21 16.80 8.03
C MET A 1 2.49 17.30 8.68
N SER A 2 2.50 17.42 10.01
CA SER A 2 3.73 17.64 10.78
C SER A 2 4.23 16.26 11.19
N LEU A 3 5.35 15.81 10.62
CA LEU A 3 5.95 14.54 10.99
C LEU A 3 6.76 14.70 12.28
N PRO A 4 6.62 13.79 13.25
CA PRO A 4 7.48 13.81 14.42
C PRO A 4 8.92 13.54 13.98
N VAL A 5 9.83 14.46 14.33
CA VAL A 5 11.26 14.39 14.04
C VAL A 5 11.92 13.15 14.67
N ILE A 6 11.27 12.54 15.66
CA ILE A 6 11.74 11.35 16.36
C ILE A 6 10.61 10.31 16.39
N TYR A 7 10.85 9.13 15.82
CA TYR A 7 9.93 7.98 15.93
C TYR A 7 10.16 7.26 17.26
N THR A 8 9.27 7.50 18.22
CA THR A 8 9.21 6.81 19.50
C THR A 8 7.89 6.06 19.58
N PRO A 9 7.76 5.07 20.50
CA PRO A 9 6.48 4.42 20.75
C PRO A 9 5.34 5.41 21.06
N ILE A 10 5.68 6.57 21.66
CA ILE A 10 4.75 7.65 21.97
C ILE A 10 4.32 8.39 20.69
N THR A 11 5.26 8.76 19.81
CA THR A 11 4.89 9.43 18.55
C THR A 11 4.17 8.50 17.58
N LYS A 12 4.40 7.17 17.65
CA LYS A 12 3.59 6.14 16.96
C LYS A 12 2.11 6.18 17.39
N LEU A 13 1.84 6.41 18.68
CA LEU A 13 0.47 6.57 19.19
C LEU A 13 -0.16 7.90 18.75
N GLN A 14 0.61 8.98 18.67
CA GLN A 14 0.10 10.27 18.15
C GLN A 14 -0.16 10.24 16.64
N LEU A 15 0.61 9.45 15.88
CA LEU A 15 0.39 9.24 14.46
C LEU A 15 -0.96 8.58 14.16
N ASN A 16 -1.59 7.91 15.13
CA ASN A 16 -2.91 7.25 14.95
C ASN A 16 -4.07 8.25 14.92
N TRP A 17 -3.80 9.54 15.22
CA TRP A 17 -4.83 10.57 15.24
C TRP A 17 -5.28 11.00 13.82
N GLU A 18 -4.42 10.84 12.82
CA GLU A 18 -4.81 10.98 11.42
C GLU A 18 -5.32 9.61 10.92
N ASN A 19 -6.57 9.57 10.45
CA ASN A 19 -7.38 8.39 10.06
C ASN A 19 -6.76 7.45 8.99
N THR A 20 -5.49 7.66 8.63
CA THR A 20 -4.75 6.91 7.62
C THR A 20 -4.28 5.54 8.12
N GLN A 21 -3.97 5.38 9.42
CA GLN A 21 -3.41 4.13 9.97
C GLN A 21 -4.40 2.95 10.06
N GLY A 22 -5.68 3.22 10.29
CA GLY A 22 -6.73 2.18 10.36
C GLY A 22 -7.34 1.83 9.00
N GLY A 23 -6.94 2.52 7.93
CA GLY A 23 -7.48 2.34 6.60
C GLY A 23 -6.83 1.20 5.80
N PRO A 24 -7.36 0.88 4.61
CA PRO A 24 -6.84 -0.19 3.75
C PRO A 24 -5.38 0.03 3.29
N CYS A 25 -4.86 1.25 3.42
CA CYS A 25 -3.48 1.63 3.07
C CYS A 25 -2.64 2.05 4.30
N GLY A 26 -3.11 1.75 5.51
CA GLY A 26 -2.44 2.17 6.74
C GLY A 26 -1.04 1.59 6.92
N ASN A 27 -0.80 0.38 6.42
CA ASN A 27 0.52 -0.23 6.47
C ASN A 27 1.54 0.54 5.62
N GLN A 28 1.19 0.85 4.36
CA GLN A 28 2.06 1.61 3.46
C GLN A 28 2.29 3.04 3.96
N TYR A 29 1.25 3.66 4.55
CA TYR A 29 1.41 4.93 5.22
C TYR A 29 2.46 4.83 6.33
N MET A 30 2.35 3.81 7.19
CA MET A 30 3.29 3.62 8.29
C MET A 30 4.72 3.34 7.86
N ASP A 31 4.92 2.66 6.74
CA ASP A 31 6.26 2.47 6.19
C ASP A 31 6.88 3.79 5.73
N PHE A 32 6.11 4.66 5.07
CA PHE A 32 6.55 6.02 4.76
C PHE A 32 6.90 6.82 6.03
N MET A 33 6.04 6.78 7.06
CA MET A 33 6.28 7.50 8.31
C MET A 33 7.54 7.00 9.04
N ARG A 34 7.81 5.68 9.03
CA ARG A 34 9.02 5.08 9.60
C ARG A 34 10.28 5.50 8.86
N CYS A 35 10.21 5.62 7.54
CA CYS A 35 11.34 6.12 6.76
C CYS A 35 11.56 7.62 7.02
N ALA A 36 10.50 8.43 6.89
CA ALA A 36 10.59 9.88 6.98
C ALA A 36 11.01 10.39 8.37
N SER A 37 10.69 9.64 9.42
CA SER A 37 11.12 9.94 10.79
C SER A 37 12.60 9.64 11.06
N ARG A 38 13.26 8.81 10.24
CA ARG A 38 14.72 8.58 10.31
C ARG A 38 15.50 9.63 9.53
N THR A 39 14.99 10.02 8.37
CA THR A 39 15.70 10.90 7.42
C THR A 39 15.41 12.39 7.66
N GLY A 40 14.28 12.69 8.32
CA GLY A 40 13.71 14.04 8.40
C GLY A 40 12.90 14.39 7.15
N MET A 41 11.93 15.29 7.31
CA MET A 41 10.93 15.69 6.29
C MET A 41 11.53 16.15 4.96
N GLU A 42 12.58 16.98 4.98
CA GLU A 42 13.15 17.53 3.75
C GLU A 42 13.83 16.46 2.90
N LYS A 43 14.53 15.53 3.55
CA LYS A 43 15.21 14.41 2.87
C LYS A 43 14.26 13.29 2.51
N ALA A 44 13.18 13.10 3.27
CA ALA A 44 12.18 12.06 3.03
C ALA A 44 11.55 12.13 1.62
N LYS A 45 11.45 13.33 1.02
CA LYS A 45 10.97 13.52 -0.36
C LYS A 45 11.81 12.76 -1.40
N TYR A 46 13.10 12.56 -1.11
CA TYR A 46 14.05 11.92 -2.01
C TYR A 46 14.43 10.53 -1.53
N GLU A 47 14.77 10.39 -0.24
CA GLU A 47 15.24 9.14 0.35
C GLU A 47 14.11 8.13 0.57
N CYS A 48 12.90 8.59 0.93
CA CYS A 48 11.72 7.75 1.18
C CYS A 48 10.74 7.74 -0.01
N LYS A 49 11.27 7.94 -1.22
CA LYS A 49 10.45 8.07 -2.44
C LYS A 49 9.69 6.78 -2.76
N ASN A 50 10.27 5.62 -2.43
CA ASN A 50 9.67 4.33 -2.75
C ASN A 50 8.46 4.05 -1.85
N GLU A 51 8.60 4.29 -0.56
CA GLU A 51 7.56 4.12 0.45
C GLU A 51 6.39 5.08 0.16
N LEU A 52 6.70 6.32 -0.22
CA LEU A 52 5.70 7.28 -0.66
C LEU A 52 5.00 6.83 -1.95
N ALA A 53 5.75 6.28 -2.91
CA ALA A 53 5.20 5.77 -4.16
C ALA A 53 4.28 4.56 -3.92
N ASP A 54 4.61 3.68 -2.97
CA ASP A 54 3.78 2.53 -2.60
C ASP A 54 2.52 2.95 -1.86
N PHE A 55 2.60 3.96 -0.98
CA PHE A 55 1.42 4.56 -0.39
C PHE A 55 0.48 5.17 -1.44
N HIS A 56 1.03 5.91 -2.40
CA HIS A 56 0.25 6.45 -3.52
C HIS A 56 -0.31 5.37 -4.45
N GLU A 57 0.44 4.29 -4.69
CA GLU A 57 -0.05 3.13 -5.43
C GLU A 57 -1.23 2.51 -4.70
N CYS A 58 -1.14 2.32 -3.39
CA CYS A 58 -2.21 1.75 -2.61
C CYS A 58 -3.50 2.58 -2.69
N LEU A 59 -3.39 3.92 -2.69
CA LEU A 59 -4.55 4.82 -2.80
C LEU A 59 -5.18 4.81 -4.20
N ARG A 60 -4.37 4.78 -5.26
CA ARG A 60 -4.85 4.95 -6.64
C ARG A 60 -5.03 3.65 -7.42
N LYS A 61 -4.41 2.56 -6.97
CA LYS A 61 -4.34 1.23 -7.62
C LYS A 61 -3.87 1.26 -9.07
N GLY A 62 -3.12 2.29 -9.47
CA GLY A 62 -2.77 2.54 -10.87
C GLY A 62 -1.96 1.38 -11.49
N LYS A 63 -0.86 1.01 -10.84
CA LYS A 63 0.03 -0.08 -11.30
C LYS A 63 -0.70 -1.42 -11.27
N GLN A 64 -1.48 -1.69 -10.21
CA GLN A 64 -2.29 -2.91 -10.13
C GLN A 64 -3.27 -3.04 -11.30
N LEU A 65 -4.02 -1.98 -11.62
CA LEU A 65 -5.00 -2.00 -12.71
C LEU A 65 -4.33 -2.14 -14.08
N GLU A 66 -3.21 -1.46 -14.30
CA GLU A 66 -2.42 -1.59 -15.53
C GLU A 66 -1.92 -3.03 -15.72
N ARG A 67 -1.38 -3.64 -14.66
CA ARG A 67 -0.94 -5.04 -14.68
C ARG A 67 -2.10 -5.97 -15.06
N VAL A 68 -3.29 -5.76 -14.51
CA VAL A 68 -4.49 -6.55 -14.87
C VAL A 68 -4.85 -6.39 -16.34
N LYS A 69 -4.81 -5.17 -16.89
CA LYS A 69 -5.08 -4.92 -18.31
C LYS A 69 -4.10 -5.67 -19.21
N ILE A 70 -2.80 -5.59 -18.90
CA ILE A 70 -1.74 -6.28 -19.66
C ILE A 70 -1.94 -7.80 -19.61
N MET A 71 -2.18 -8.36 -18.43
CA MET A 71 -2.44 -9.80 -18.26
C MET A 71 -3.67 -10.24 -19.05
N ASN A 72 -4.75 -9.47 -19.04
CA ASN A 72 -5.97 -9.78 -19.79
C ASN A 72 -5.74 -9.70 -21.30
N ALA A 73 -4.96 -8.74 -21.79
CA ALA A 73 -4.60 -8.63 -23.20
C ALA A 73 -3.80 -9.85 -23.68
N GLU A 74 -2.80 -10.30 -22.92
CA GLU A 74 -2.04 -11.51 -23.23
C GLU A 74 -2.89 -12.77 -23.19
N ARG A 75 -3.80 -12.90 -22.21
CA ARG A 75 -4.74 -14.03 -22.16
C ARG A 75 -5.67 -14.07 -23.37
N LYS A 76 -6.17 -12.91 -23.81
CA LYS A 76 -6.99 -12.78 -25.02
C LYS A 76 -6.19 -13.15 -26.28
N ARG A 77 -4.96 -12.66 -26.40
CA ARG A 77 -4.04 -13.03 -27.50
C ARG A 77 -3.83 -14.54 -27.60
N GLN A 78 -3.69 -15.20 -26.45
CA GLN A 78 -3.46 -16.64 -26.37
C GLN A 78 -4.74 -17.49 -26.38
N LYS A 79 -5.93 -16.87 -26.52
CA LYS A 79 -7.24 -17.53 -26.47
C LYS A 79 -7.40 -18.47 -25.27
N ARG A 80 -6.83 -18.11 -24.11
CA ARG A 80 -6.90 -18.95 -22.91
C ARG A 80 -8.34 -19.02 -22.40
N PRO A 81 -8.81 -20.19 -21.92
CA PRO A 81 -10.13 -20.30 -21.30
C PRO A 81 -10.21 -19.41 -20.05
N PRO A 82 -11.41 -18.96 -19.65
CA PRO A 82 -11.62 -18.26 -18.38
C PRO A 82 -11.03 -19.04 -17.21
N ILE A 83 -10.38 -18.34 -16.27
CA ILE A 83 -9.95 -18.97 -15.02
C ILE A 83 -11.19 -19.10 -14.14
N GLU A 84 -11.47 -20.32 -13.67
CA GLU A 84 -12.49 -20.53 -12.64
C GLU A 84 -12.07 -19.83 -11.34
N PRO A 85 -13.00 -19.21 -10.59
CA PRO A 85 -12.66 -18.56 -9.34
C PRO A 85 -12.06 -19.59 -8.37
N LEU A 86 -10.94 -19.23 -7.72
CA LEU A 86 -10.18 -20.08 -6.78
C LEU A 86 -10.93 -20.40 -5.46
N ALA A 87 -12.26 -20.33 -5.45
CA ALA A 87 -13.08 -20.35 -4.24
C ALA A 87 -14.16 -21.45 -4.27
N LYS A 88 -13.79 -22.69 -4.58
CA LYS A 88 -14.55 -23.86 -4.11
C LYS A 88 -13.93 -24.55 -2.89
N ASP A 89 -12.66 -24.27 -2.59
CA ASP A 89 -11.89 -25.07 -1.62
C ASP A 89 -11.47 -24.31 -0.36
N ILE A 90 -11.85 -23.03 -0.21
CA ILE A 90 -11.62 -22.27 1.02
C ILE A 90 -12.84 -22.52 1.91
N PRO A 91 -12.75 -23.34 2.99
CA PRO A 91 -13.86 -23.47 3.91
C PRO A 91 -14.22 -22.09 4.42
N GLU A 92 -15.50 -21.73 4.36
CA GLU A 92 -16.01 -20.48 4.91
C GLU A 92 -15.50 -20.36 6.34
N ARG A 93 -14.62 -19.38 6.60
CA ARG A 93 -14.20 -19.06 7.95
C ARG A 93 -15.40 -18.40 8.61
N GLY A 94 -16.21 -19.21 9.28
CA GLY A 94 -17.34 -18.76 10.08
C GLY A 94 -16.90 -17.62 10.99
N TYR A 95 -17.62 -16.50 10.87
CA TYR A 95 -17.51 -15.35 11.76
C TYR A 95 -18.24 -15.63 13.07
#